data_AF-A0A0S4JQQ2-F1
#
_entry.id   AF-A0A0S4JQQ2-F1
#
_cell.length_a   1.000
_cell.length_b   1.000
_cell.length_c   1.000
_cell.angle_alpha   90.00
_cell.angle_beta   90.00
_cell.angle_gamma   90.00
#
_symmetry.space_group_name_H-M   'P 1'
#
loop_
_entity.id
_entity.type
_entity.pdbx_description
1 polymer ?
#
loop_
_entity_poly.entity_id
_entity_poly.type
_entity_poly.pdbx_seq_one_letter_code
_entity_poly.pdbx_strand_id
1 'polypeptide(L)'
;MNFATTAVTAASAVTVTMRAEEWSSTATTCNEEFAPRAHWYYAIFCPVCTAAIAKSNMDQSSPVYNVFCVPPCVTYSYLRLGYNLKGSWQTDCINGFLCAPCGARQAYTESKKKGHIAGHYGLQDQQWSSELFRCDDLQEVVKALFCPCIVAHDIRTMIQPTAHPAFDYPCLFPVAMYGIIRNMFGITSEWPHPALEDAGVGCFLYPCALNRALREAAYQKTVNATNAVAGVIGSAQARVQQLGTKALRSVGQLGKSSAPPAPGMS
;
A
#
# COMPACT_ATOMS: atom_id res chain seq x y z
N MET A 1 -68.23 7.86 35.93
CA MET A 1 -67.15 7.05 36.53
C MET A 1 -65.88 7.45 35.81
N ASN A 2 -65.02 8.25 36.46
CA ASN A 2 -63.79 8.76 35.85
C ASN A 2 -62.62 7.88 36.32
N PHE A 3 -61.94 7.21 35.39
CA PHE A 3 -60.71 6.49 35.67
C PHE A 3 -59.53 7.46 35.60
N ALA A 4 -58.84 7.63 36.72
CA ALA A 4 -57.61 8.39 36.82
C ALA A 4 -56.43 7.52 36.36
N THR A 5 -55.69 7.99 35.36
CA THR A 5 -54.49 7.33 34.83
C THR A 5 -53.28 7.78 35.65
N THR A 6 -52.68 6.87 36.42
CA THR A 6 -51.45 7.14 37.18
C THR A 6 -50.24 6.92 36.28
N ALA A 7 -49.48 7.97 36.00
CA ALA A 7 -48.21 7.88 35.28
C ALA A 7 -47.09 7.43 36.23
N VAL A 8 -46.42 6.33 35.90
CA VAL A 8 -45.25 5.82 36.63
C VAL A 8 -43.99 6.39 35.98
N THR A 9 -43.30 7.28 36.67
CA THR A 9 -41.99 7.82 36.28
C THR A 9 -40.91 6.82 36.66
N ALA A 10 -40.21 6.27 35.66
CA ALA A 10 -39.07 5.38 35.88
C ALA A 10 -37.84 6.17 36.36
N ALA A 11 -37.37 5.86 37.57
CA ALA A 11 -36.11 6.36 38.09
C ALA A 11 -34.94 5.67 37.37
N SER A 12 -34.11 6.44 36.67
CA SER A 12 -32.87 5.95 36.07
C SER A 12 -31.79 5.84 37.15
N ALA A 13 -31.38 4.61 37.47
CA ALA A 13 -30.26 4.37 38.36
C ALA A 13 -28.94 4.73 37.66
N VAL A 14 -28.23 5.74 38.18
CA VAL A 14 -26.87 6.06 37.76
C VAL A 14 -25.91 5.09 38.45
N THR A 15 -25.45 4.09 37.71
CA THR A 15 -24.39 3.18 38.17
C THR A 15 -23.05 3.87 38.02
N VAL A 16 -22.49 4.38 39.13
CA VAL A 16 -21.11 4.84 39.18
C VAL A 16 -20.21 3.61 39.24
N THR A 17 -19.63 3.24 38.10
CA THR A 17 -18.55 2.24 38.03
C THR A 17 -17.29 2.89 38.55
N MET A 18 -16.81 2.44 39.72
CA MET A 18 -15.48 2.84 40.20
C MET A 18 -14.44 2.23 39.27
N ARG A 19 -13.69 3.09 38.57
CA ARG A 19 -12.55 2.72 37.73
C ARG A 19 -11.46 2.19 38.66
N ALA A 20 -11.14 0.91 38.56
CA ALA A 20 -9.97 0.36 39.24
C ALA A 20 -8.75 1.21 38.85
N GLU A 21 -7.99 1.68 39.83
CA GLU A 21 -6.71 2.35 39.59
C GLU A 21 -5.75 1.32 39.00
N GLU A 22 -5.69 1.34 37.67
CA GLU A 22 -4.84 0.51 36.84
C GLU A 22 -3.40 0.95 37.08
N TRP A 23 -2.63 0.12 37.79
CA TRP A 23 -1.17 0.21 37.82
C TRP A 23 -0.65 0.08 36.39
N SER A 24 -0.52 1.20 35.68
CA SER A 24 0.06 1.23 34.33
C SER A 24 1.55 1.49 34.45
N SER A 25 2.36 0.46 34.16
CA SER A 25 3.79 0.67 33.98
C SER A 25 3.98 1.44 32.68
N THR A 26 4.61 2.62 32.74
CA THR A 26 4.92 3.42 31.55
C THR A 26 5.89 2.73 30.59
N ALA A 27 6.52 1.63 31.03
CA ALA A 27 7.31 0.73 30.19
C ALA A 27 6.46 -0.04 29.15
N THR A 28 5.13 -0.15 29.36
CA THR A 28 4.20 -0.84 28.45
C THR A 28 3.06 0.04 27.94
N THR A 29 2.89 1.27 28.45
CA THR A 29 1.97 2.25 27.85
C THR A 29 2.61 2.88 26.61
N CYS A 30 2.62 2.15 25.50
CA CYS A 30 2.92 2.72 24.18
C CYS A 30 1.76 3.63 23.77
N ASN A 31 1.68 4.81 24.37
CA ASN A 31 0.55 5.73 24.22
C ASN A 31 0.40 6.16 22.76
N GLU A 32 -0.76 5.87 22.16
CA GLU A 32 -1.09 6.24 20.77
C GLU A 32 -1.15 7.76 20.54
N GLU A 33 -1.16 8.54 21.62
CA GLU A 33 -1.29 10.00 21.60
C GLU A 33 -0.11 10.73 20.95
N PHE A 34 1.09 10.13 20.90
CA PHE A 34 2.28 10.87 20.48
C PHE A 34 2.38 11.17 18.98
N ALA A 35 1.67 10.44 18.11
CA ALA A 35 1.35 10.87 16.73
C ALA A 35 0.55 9.77 16.01
N PRO A 36 -0.46 10.10 15.20
CA PRO A 36 -1.19 9.13 14.36
C PRO A 36 -0.28 8.36 13.38
N ARG A 37 0.97 8.80 13.18
CA ARG A 37 1.97 8.16 12.31
C ARG A 37 3.10 7.43 13.06
N ALA A 38 3.12 7.45 14.40
CA ALA A 38 4.18 6.82 15.19
C ALA A 38 4.17 5.28 15.14
N HIS A 39 3.04 4.68 14.75
CA HIS A 39 2.87 3.22 14.63
C HIS A 39 3.91 2.54 13.72
N TRP A 40 4.49 3.28 12.77
CA TRP A 40 5.59 2.79 11.93
C TRP A 40 6.88 2.52 12.70
N TYR A 41 7.29 3.46 13.54
CA TYR A 41 8.46 3.28 14.40
C TYR A 41 8.24 2.15 15.37
N TYR A 42 7.05 2.07 15.97
CA TYR A 42 6.71 0.98 16.88
C TYR A 42 6.74 -0.38 16.19
N ALA A 43 6.19 -0.50 14.97
CA ALA A 43 6.24 -1.75 14.22
C ALA A 43 7.68 -2.19 13.92
N ILE A 44 8.59 -1.24 13.64
CA ILE A 44 10.00 -1.52 13.36
C ILE A 44 10.79 -1.87 14.62
N PHE A 45 10.66 -1.09 15.68
CA PHE A 45 11.47 -1.25 16.89
C PHE A 45 10.90 -2.26 17.89
N CYS A 46 9.59 -2.48 17.89
CA CYS A 46 8.94 -3.55 18.67
C CYS A 46 7.75 -4.18 17.90
N PRO A 47 8.02 -5.00 16.86
CA PRO A 47 6.97 -5.69 16.11
C PRO A 47 6.08 -6.58 16.99
N VAL A 48 6.65 -7.16 18.06
CA VAL A 48 5.90 -7.97 19.03
C VAL A 48 4.89 -7.13 19.79
N CYS A 49 5.28 -5.94 20.27
CA CYS A 49 4.37 -5.00 20.94
C CYS A 49 3.24 -4.56 20.00
N THR A 50 3.58 -4.18 18.77
CA THR A 50 2.59 -3.73 17.79
C THR A 50 1.60 -4.83 17.41
N ALA A 51 2.08 -6.08 17.22
CA ALA A 51 1.20 -7.22 16.99
C ALA A 51 0.30 -7.49 18.21
N ALA A 52 0.84 -7.44 19.43
CA ALA A 52 0.08 -7.64 20.65
C ALA A 52 -1.04 -6.60 20.85
N ILE A 53 -0.76 -5.33 20.53
CA ILE A 53 -1.77 -4.25 20.51
C ILE A 53 -2.82 -4.53 19.44
N ALA A 54 -2.40 -4.98 18.25
CA ALA A 54 -3.33 -5.31 17.19
C ALA A 54 -4.32 -6.41 17.57
N LYS A 55 -3.85 -7.45 18.28
CA LYS A 55 -4.72 -8.49 18.84
C LYS A 55 -5.67 -7.92 19.91
N SER A 56 -5.13 -7.12 20.84
CA SER A 56 -5.92 -6.46 21.88
C SER A 56 -7.03 -5.57 21.31
N ASN A 57 -6.77 -4.83 20.23
CA ASN A 57 -7.78 -4.03 19.52
C ASN A 57 -8.94 -4.90 19.00
N MET A 58 -8.66 -6.13 18.58
CA MET A 58 -9.67 -7.03 18.02
C MET A 58 -10.51 -7.73 19.09
N ASP A 59 -9.90 -8.24 20.16
CA ASP A 59 -10.59 -9.11 21.13
C ASP A 59 -10.62 -8.58 22.57
N GLN A 60 -10.13 -7.35 22.79
CA GLN A 60 -10.04 -6.71 24.10
C GLN A 60 -9.19 -7.46 25.13
N SER A 61 -8.32 -8.38 24.70
CA SER A 61 -7.35 -9.03 25.58
C SER A 61 -6.25 -8.07 26.04
N SER A 62 -5.57 -8.37 27.15
CA SER A 62 -4.46 -7.54 27.64
C SER A 62 -3.29 -7.54 26.63
N PRO A 63 -2.81 -6.37 26.17
CA PRO A 63 -1.64 -6.28 25.30
C PRO A 63 -0.40 -6.94 25.91
N VAL A 64 -0.19 -6.79 27.22
CA VAL A 64 0.97 -7.36 27.92
C VAL A 64 0.94 -8.89 27.87
N TYR A 65 -0.23 -9.49 28.12
CA TYR A 65 -0.40 -10.94 27.97
C TYR A 65 -0.06 -11.39 26.54
N ASN A 66 -0.56 -10.67 25.53
CA ASN A 66 -0.28 -11.02 24.14
C ASN A 66 1.22 -10.92 23.77
N VAL A 67 1.95 -9.94 24.31
CA VAL A 67 3.41 -9.82 24.07
C VAL A 67 4.16 -11.07 24.50
N PHE A 68 3.81 -11.66 25.66
CA PHE A 68 4.53 -12.81 26.22
C PHE A 68 3.96 -14.16 25.80
N CYS A 69 2.68 -14.23 25.42
CA CYS A 69 1.97 -15.49 25.22
C CYS A 69 1.52 -15.74 23.78
N VAL A 70 1.53 -14.72 22.91
CA VAL A 70 1.03 -14.85 21.54
C VAL A 70 2.10 -14.42 20.53
N PRO A 71 2.77 -15.39 19.88
CA PRO A 71 3.74 -15.08 18.84
C PRO A 71 3.12 -14.24 17.71
N PRO A 72 3.86 -13.32 17.08
CA PRO A 72 3.32 -12.49 16.00
C PRO A 72 2.64 -13.28 14.87
N CYS A 73 3.19 -14.43 14.47
CA CYS A 73 2.57 -15.31 13.46
C CYS A 73 1.16 -15.76 13.86
N VAL A 74 0.96 -16.12 15.14
CA VAL A 74 -0.34 -16.50 15.68
C VAL A 74 -1.28 -15.30 15.68
N THR A 75 -0.79 -14.12 16.05
CA THR A 75 -1.55 -12.87 15.97
C THR A 75 -2.08 -12.60 14.57
N TYR A 76 -1.26 -12.71 13.52
CA TYR A 76 -1.74 -12.50 12.13
C TYR A 76 -2.81 -13.49 11.73
N SER A 77 -2.59 -14.79 11.99
CA SER A 77 -3.59 -15.80 11.67
C SER A 77 -4.88 -15.58 12.46
N TYR A 78 -4.77 -15.12 13.71
CA TYR A 78 -5.91 -14.81 14.56
C TYR A 78 -6.70 -13.61 14.01
N LEU A 79 -6.04 -12.52 13.61
CA LEU A 79 -6.69 -11.36 12.98
C LEU A 79 -7.28 -11.71 11.62
N ARG A 80 -6.56 -12.50 10.81
CA ARG A 80 -7.04 -12.94 9.49
C ARG A 80 -8.33 -13.72 9.62
N LEU A 81 -8.36 -14.71 10.52
CA LEU A 81 -9.58 -15.47 10.79
C LEU A 81 -10.66 -14.57 11.39
N GLY A 82 -10.31 -13.77 12.42
CA GLY A 82 -11.19 -12.82 13.09
C GLY A 82 -11.97 -11.93 12.14
N TYR A 83 -11.24 -11.18 11.30
CA TYR A 83 -11.80 -10.23 10.34
C TYR A 83 -12.20 -10.86 8.98
N ASN A 84 -12.16 -12.19 8.88
CA ASN A 84 -12.38 -12.97 7.65
C ASN A 84 -11.61 -12.43 6.43
N LEU A 85 -10.31 -12.23 6.61
CA LEU A 85 -9.40 -11.73 5.58
C LEU A 85 -8.89 -12.89 4.70
N LYS A 86 -8.78 -12.66 3.39
CA LYS A 86 -8.15 -13.62 2.46
C LYS A 86 -6.68 -13.82 2.81
N GLY A 87 -6.25 -15.07 2.78
CA GLY A 87 -4.86 -15.45 3.00
C GLY A 87 -4.75 -16.88 3.53
N SER A 88 -3.52 -17.35 3.62
CA SER A 88 -3.18 -18.69 4.12
C SER A 88 -2.43 -18.59 5.45
N TRP A 89 -2.46 -19.65 6.25
CA TRP A 89 -1.67 -19.67 7.48
C TRP A 89 -0.16 -19.63 7.17
N GLN A 90 0.27 -20.19 6.03
CA GLN A 90 1.66 -20.16 5.59
C GLN A 90 2.12 -18.71 5.39
N THR A 91 1.32 -17.91 4.68
CA THR A 91 1.60 -16.48 4.47
C THR A 91 1.66 -15.71 5.79
N ASP A 92 0.84 -16.07 6.78
CA ASP A 92 0.86 -15.44 8.11
C ASP A 92 2.17 -15.75 8.86
N CYS A 93 2.63 -17.00 8.80
CA CYS A 93 3.92 -17.39 9.38
C CYS A 93 5.08 -16.68 8.69
N ILE A 94 5.09 -16.67 7.36
CA ILE A 94 6.15 -16.02 6.57
C ILE A 94 6.21 -14.52 6.89
N ASN A 95 5.07 -13.83 6.92
CA ASN A 95 5.01 -12.43 7.31
C ASN A 95 5.50 -12.21 8.74
N GLY A 96 5.14 -13.12 9.66
CA GLY A 96 5.63 -13.07 11.04
C GLY A 96 7.13 -13.30 11.19
N PHE A 97 7.77 -14.07 10.32
CA PHE A 97 9.20 -14.39 10.41
C PHE A 97 10.10 -13.51 9.54
N LEU A 98 9.76 -13.32 8.27
CA LEU A 98 10.61 -12.64 7.28
C LEU A 98 10.40 -11.12 7.27
N CYS A 99 9.21 -10.63 7.64
CA CYS A 99 9.00 -9.21 7.87
C CYS A 99 8.02 -8.95 9.02
N ALA A 100 8.42 -9.37 10.23
CA ALA A 100 7.63 -9.15 11.44
C ALA A 100 7.13 -7.70 11.58
N PRO A 101 7.93 -6.65 11.29
CA PRO A 101 7.44 -5.27 11.33
C PRO A 101 6.36 -4.95 10.28
N CYS A 102 6.50 -5.49 9.07
CA CYS A 102 5.50 -5.29 8.02
C CYS A 102 4.17 -5.87 8.47
N GLY A 103 4.18 -7.16 8.86
CA GLY A 103 3.00 -7.80 9.39
C GLY A 103 2.42 -6.96 10.53
N ALA A 104 3.26 -6.51 11.47
CA ALA A 104 2.78 -5.95 12.73
C ALA A 104 2.04 -4.64 12.48
N ARG A 105 2.60 -3.81 11.59
CA ARG A 105 1.92 -2.63 11.08
C ARG A 105 0.59 -3.00 10.43
N GLN A 106 0.58 -3.96 9.51
CA GLN A 106 -0.63 -4.36 8.77
C GLN A 106 -1.75 -4.78 9.74
N ALA A 107 -1.44 -5.66 10.69
CA ALA A 107 -2.35 -6.09 11.74
C ALA A 107 -2.86 -4.93 12.58
N TYR A 108 -1.98 -4.03 12.99
CA TYR A 108 -2.35 -2.86 13.78
C TYR A 108 -3.28 -1.92 13.00
N THR A 109 -2.96 -1.64 11.74
CA THR A 109 -3.82 -0.81 10.87
C THR A 109 -5.19 -1.43 10.65
N GLU A 110 -5.26 -2.73 10.34
CA GLU A 110 -6.54 -3.41 10.16
C GLU A 110 -7.36 -3.45 11.45
N SER A 111 -6.74 -3.84 12.56
CA SER A 111 -7.46 -3.96 13.83
C SER A 111 -7.96 -2.63 14.35
N LYS A 112 -7.17 -1.56 14.18
CA LYS A 112 -7.58 -0.19 14.52
C LYS A 112 -8.74 0.28 13.65
N LYS A 113 -8.73 -0.06 12.36
CA LYS A 113 -9.79 0.32 11.41
C LYS A 113 -11.09 -0.45 11.64
N LYS A 114 -11.00 -1.75 11.87
CA LYS A 114 -12.15 -2.64 12.00
C LYS A 114 -12.70 -2.72 13.43
N GLY A 115 -11.87 -2.41 14.42
CA GLY A 115 -12.24 -2.43 15.83
C GLY A 115 -12.48 -3.83 16.38
N HIS A 116 -13.18 -3.89 17.51
CA HIS A 116 -13.46 -5.13 18.24
C HIS A 116 -14.49 -6.02 17.52
N ILE A 117 -14.32 -7.35 17.60
CA ILE A 117 -15.27 -8.34 17.07
C ILE A 117 -15.93 -9.12 18.22
N ALA A 118 -17.25 -9.05 18.33
CA ALA A 118 -18.04 -9.68 19.38
C ALA A 118 -18.28 -11.20 19.21
N GLY A 119 -17.36 -11.94 18.56
CA GLY A 119 -17.38 -13.41 18.57
C GLY A 119 -18.00 -14.12 17.34
N HIS A 120 -18.25 -13.42 16.24
CA HIS A 120 -18.58 -14.08 14.97
C HIS A 120 -17.53 -13.80 13.90
N TYR A 121 -16.87 -14.85 13.44
CA TYR A 121 -16.02 -14.81 12.25
C TYR A 121 -16.92 -14.52 11.03
N GLY A 122 -16.58 -13.48 10.27
CA GLY A 122 -17.34 -13.12 9.07
C GLY A 122 -17.36 -14.25 8.04
N LEU A 123 -18.40 -14.29 7.17
CA LEU A 123 -18.51 -15.25 6.06
C LEU A 123 -18.07 -14.68 4.71
N GLN A 124 -17.73 -13.38 4.64
CA GLN A 124 -17.34 -12.71 3.39
C GLN A 124 -15.83 -12.53 3.30
N ASP A 125 -15.22 -13.05 2.25
CA ASP A 125 -13.79 -12.94 2.02
C ASP A 125 -13.36 -11.48 1.79
N GLN A 126 -12.87 -10.82 2.84
CA GLN A 126 -12.38 -9.44 2.75
C GLN A 126 -10.90 -9.43 2.39
N GLN A 127 -10.45 -8.44 1.62
CA GLN A 127 -9.03 -8.19 1.44
C GLN A 127 -8.48 -7.36 2.60
N TRP A 128 -7.17 -7.48 2.86
CA TRP A 128 -6.47 -6.54 3.71
C TRP A 128 -6.65 -5.13 3.15
N SER A 129 -7.10 -4.18 3.97
CA SER A 129 -7.31 -2.81 3.52
C SER A 129 -6.00 -2.03 3.35
N SER A 130 -4.93 -2.52 3.98
CA SER A 130 -3.55 -2.13 3.70
C SER A 130 -2.80 -3.26 3.00
N GLU A 131 -2.44 -3.03 1.74
CA GLU A 131 -1.57 -3.93 0.99
C GLU A 131 -0.11 -3.63 1.37
N LEU A 132 0.40 -4.20 2.47
CA LEU A 132 1.78 -3.94 2.88
C LEU A 132 2.76 -4.78 2.04
N PHE A 133 3.54 -4.11 1.18
CA PHE A 133 4.61 -4.66 0.32
C PHE A 133 4.22 -5.86 -0.56
N ARG A 134 2.96 -6.31 -0.50
CA ARG A 134 2.43 -7.51 -1.12
C ARG A 134 3.46 -8.66 -1.05
N CYS A 135 3.80 -9.04 0.18
CA CYS A 135 4.69 -10.18 0.47
C CYS A 135 3.99 -11.54 0.32
N ASP A 136 2.86 -11.56 -0.38
CA ASP A 136 2.05 -12.74 -0.66
C ASP A 136 2.77 -13.71 -1.61
N ASP A 137 3.63 -13.19 -2.49
CA ASP A 137 4.52 -14.01 -3.29
C ASP A 137 5.80 -14.34 -2.53
N LEU A 138 5.79 -15.49 -1.85
CA LEU A 138 6.94 -16.03 -1.15
C LEU A 138 8.17 -16.13 -2.05
N GLN A 139 8.00 -16.48 -3.32
CA GLN A 139 9.13 -16.68 -4.24
C GLN A 139 9.87 -15.36 -4.46
N GLU A 140 9.14 -14.25 -4.62
CA GLU A 140 9.76 -12.94 -4.81
C GLU A 140 10.44 -12.42 -3.53
N VAL A 141 9.82 -12.59 -2.36
CA VAL A 141 10.42 -12.16 -1.08
C VAL A 141 11.65 -13.00 -0.74
N VAL A 142 11.60 -14.31 -0.99
CA VAL A 142 12.76 -15.22 -0.85
C VAL A 142 13.87 -14.81 -1.83
N LYS A 143 13.54 -14.48 -3.07
CA LYS A 143 14.53 -13.97 -4.05
C LYS A 143 15.16 -12.66 -3.55
N ALA A 144 14.38 -11.74 -3.00
CA ALA A 144 14.89 -10.49 -2.43
C ALA A 144 15.76 -10.71 -1.18
N LEU A 145 15.43 -11.71 -0.35
CA LEU A 145 16.19 -12.06 0.85
C LEU A 145 17.53 -12.72 0.52
N PHE A 146 17.53 -13.75 -0.34
CA PHE A 146 18.72 -14.58 -0.61
C PHE A 146 19.56 -14.07 -1.78
N CYS A 147 18.95 -13.36 -2.73
CA CYS A 147 19.60 -12.86 -3.93
C CYS A 147 19.35 -11.36 -4.15
N PRO A 148 19.60 -10.49 -3.16
CA PRO A 148 19.22 -9.09 -3.25
C PRO A 148 19.93 -8.34 -4.38
N CYS A 149 21.19 -8.68 -4.68
CA CYS A 149 21.94 -8.05 -5.77
C CYS A 149 21.30 -8.34 -7.13
N ILE A 150 20.76 -9.55 -7.32
CA ILE A 150 20.03 -9.92 -8.54
C ILE A 150 18.76 -9.08 -8.65
N VAL A 151 18.00 -8.95 -7.56
CA VAL A 151 16.78 -8.12 -7.57
C VAL A 151 17.11 -6.64 -7.81
N ALA A 152 18.17 -6.11 -7.21
CA ALA A 152 18.63 -4.75 -7.47
C ALA A 152 19.07 -4.55 -8.93
N HIS A 153 19.75 -5.53 -9.53
CA HIS A 153 20.08 -5.53 -10.95
C HIS A 153 18.82 -5.55 -11.84
N ASP A 154 17.85 -6.41 -11.53
CA ASP A 154 16.56 -6.46 -12.25
C ASP A 154 15.85 -5.10 -12.18
N ILE A 155 15.81 -4.46 -11.00
CA ILE A 155 15.27 -3.10 -10.82
C ILE A 155 16.02 -2.10 -11.71
N ARG A 156 17.36 -2.09 -11.65
CA ARG A 156 18.21 -1.17 -12.41
C ARG A 156 17.99 -1.31 -13.91
N THR A 157 17.97 -2.53 -14.44
CA THR A 157 17.77 -2.78 -15.87
C THR A 157 16.37 -2.36 -16.35
N MET A 158 15.38 -2.37 -15.46
CA MET A 158 14.04 -1.82 -15.77
C MET A 158 14.03 -0.29 -15.84
N ILE A 159 14.74 0.39 -14.95
CA ILE A 159 14.75 1.87 -14.90
C ILE A 159 15.77 2.52 -15.84
N GLN A 160 16.88 1.85 -16.10
CA GLN A 160 18.02 2.35 -16.88
C GLN A 160 18.53 1.25 -17.83
N PRO A 161 17.74 0.85 -18.84
CA PRO A 161 18.08 -0.26 -19.73
C PRO A 161 19.33 -0.01 -20.60
N THR A 162 19.77 1.26 -20.74
CA THR A 162 20.95 1.65 -21.52
C THR A 162 22.22 1.80 -20.68
N ALA A 163 22.14 1.61 -19.35
CA ALA A 163 23.29 1.80 -18.49
C ALA A 163 24.31 0.67 -18.65
N HIS A 164 25.60 1.01 -18.52
CA HIS A 164 26.68 0.04 -18.66
C HIS A 164 26.65 -0.99 -17.50
N PRO A 165 26.82 -2.30 -17.78
CA PRO A 165 26.70 -3.37 -16.78
C PRO A 165 27.79 -3.36 -15.69
N ALA A 166 28.89 -2.64 -15.91
CA ALA A 166 29.97 -2.51 -14.93
C ALA A 166 29.53 -1.87 -13.59
N PHE A 167 28.36 -1.21 -13.55
CA PHE A 167 27.82 -0.55 -12.37
C PHE A 167 26.79 -1.41 -11.61
N ASP A 168 26.59 -2.67 -12.00
CA ASP A 168 25.47 -3.46 -11.49
C ASP A 168 25.75 -4.07 -10.10
N TYR A 169 26.85 -4.78 -9.90
CA TYR A 169 27.06 -5.53 -8.66
C TYR A 169 27.84 -4.79 -7.56
N PRO A 170 28.90 -3.99 -7.86
CA PRO A 170 29.65 -3.29 -6.81
C PRO A 170 29.04 -1.94 -6.41
N CYS A 171 28.16 -1.36 -7.23
CA CYS A 171 27.64 0.01 -7.03
C CYS A 171 26.15 0.08 -6.67
N LEU A 172 25.41 -1.04 -6.75
CA LEU A 172 24.02 -1.08 -6.31
C LEU A 172 23.98 -1.51 -4.84
N PHE A 173 23.60 -0.58 -3.98
CA PHE A 173 23.24 -0.90 -2.61
C PHE A 173 21.75 -1.29 -2.60
N PRO A 174 21.37 -2.57 -2.43
CA PRO A 174 19.97 -2.98 -2.63
C PRO A 174 19.01 -2.30 -1.64
N VAL A 175 19.52 -1.94 -0.46
CA VAL A 175 18.80 -1.19 0.59
C VAL A 175 18.32 0.18 0.07
N ALA A 176 19.05 0.80 -0.85
CA ALA A 176 18.71 2.10 -1.40
C ALA A 176 17.72 2.04 -2.57
N MET A 177 17.44 0.85 -3.13
CA MET A 177 16.63 0.72 -4.35
C MET A 177 15.21 1.27 -4.16
N TYR A 178 14.60 1.05 -2.99
CA TYR A 178 13.28 1.59 -2.70
C TYR A 178 13.26 3.12 -2.77
N GLY A 179 14.21 3.79 -2.11
CA GLY A 179 14.30 5.25 -2.14
C GLY A 179 14.61 5.82 -3.53
N ILE A 180 15.47 5.12 -4.30
CA ILE A 180 15.78 5.51 -5.70
C ILE A 180 14.52 5.45 -6.56
N ILE A 181 13.77 4.35 -6.50
CA ILE A 181 12.53 4.16 -7.26
C ILE A 181 11.48 5.19 -6.87
N ARG A 182 11.32 5.42 -5.56
CA ARG A 182 10.35 6.38 -5.03
C ARG A 182 10.65 7.80 -5.52
N ASN A 183 11.91 8.22 -5.44
CA ASN A 183 12.35 9.53 -5.91
C ASN A 183 12.21 9.65 -7.44
N MET A 184 12.65 8.65 -8.19
CA MET A 184 12.62 8.65 -9.66
C MET A 184 11.21 8.77 -10.23
N PHE A 185 10.22 8.14 -9.60
CA PHE A 185 8.83 8.14 -10.07
C PHE A 185 7.91 9.09 -9.31
N GLY A 186 8.44 9.89 -8.38
CA GLY A 186 7.65 10.84 -7.60
C GLY A 186 6.58 10.19 -6.70
N ILE A 187 6.84 8.96 -6.22
CA ILE A 187 5.94 8.27 -5.31
C ILE A 187 5.95 8.99 -3.95
N THR A 188 4.78 9.29 -3.41
CA THR A 188 4.67 10.04 -2.15
C THR A 188 4.98 9.18 -0.94
N SER A 189 5.70 9.78 0.02
CA SER A 189 6.01 9.17 1.30
C SER A 189 4.76 9.00 2.16
N GLU A 190 4.59 7.81 2.76
CA GLU A 190 3.58 7.59 3.80
C GLU A 190 4.07 8.10 5.16
N TRP A 191 5.39 8.24 5.33
CA TRP A 191 6.01 8.71 6.56
C TRP A 191 6.07 10.23 6.66
N PRO A 192 6.05 10.79 7.89
CA PRO A 192 6.29 12.22 8.11
C PRO A 192 7.65 12.70 7.60
N HIS A 193 8.65 11.81 7.59
CA HIS A 193 10.01 12.10 7.17
C HIS A 193 10.39 11.20 5.98
N PRO A 194 10.27 11.70 4.74
CA PRO A 194 10.52 10.90 3.54
C PRO A 194 11.90 10.25 3.52
N ALA A 195 12.95 10.99 3.86
CA ALA A 195 14.31 10.45 3.89
C ALA A 195 14.47 9.27 4.87
N LEU A 196 13.71 9.29 5.97
CA LEU A 196 13.73 8.21 6.95
C LEU A 196 12.91 7.01 6.51
N GLU A 197 11.86 7.20 5.71
CA GLU A 197 11.21 6.08 5.04
C GLU A 197 12.18 5.40 4.08
N ASP A 198 12.88 6.17 3.24
CA ASP A 198 13.82 5.61 2.25
C ASP A 198 14.94 4.80 2.90
N ALA A 199 15.56 5.36 3.95
CA ALA A 199 16.62 4.68 4.68
C ALA A 199 16.08 3.59 5.62
N GLY A 200 15.03 3.90 6.37
CA GLY A 200 14.49 3.03 7.42
C GLY A 200 13.79 1.79 6.85
N VAL A 201 12.95 1.94 5.83
CA VAL A 201 12.30 0.81 5.17
C VAL A 201 13.35 -0.09 4.53
N GLY A 202 14.35 0.48 3.86
CA GLY A 202 15.46 -0.29 3.31
C GLY A 202 16.26 -1.05 4.36
N CYS A 203 16.60 -0.42 5.49
CA CYS A 203 17.46 -1.02 6.52
C CYS A 203 16.73 -2.04 7.39
N PHE A 204 15.47 -1.77 7.74
CA PHE A 204 14.73 -2.58 8.71
C PHE A 204 13.71 -3.53 8.07
N LEU A 205 13.26 -3.25 6.83
CA LEU A 205 12.26 -4.04 6.10
C LEU A 205 12.83 -4.57 4.78
N TYR A 206 14.14 -4.80 4.74
CA TYR A 206 14.95 -4.95 3.54
C TYR A 206 14.34 -5.86 2.44
N PRO A 207 13.97 -7.13 2.70
CA PRO A 207 13.47 -8.01 1.63
C PRO A 207 12.16 -7.48 1.03
N CYS A 208 11.31 -6.89 1.87
CA CYS A 208 10.02 -6.35 1.47
C CYS A 208 10.17 -5.03 0.74
N ALA A 209 11.03 -4.14 1.24
CA ALA A 209 11.39 -2.88 0.61
C ALA A 209 11.90 -3.10 -0.81
N LEU A 210 12.83 -4.05 -0.96
CA LEU A 210 13.42 -4.41 -2.23
C LEU A 210 12.39 -5.07 -3.16
N ASN A 211 11.52 -5.94 -2.65
CA ASN A 211 10.45 -6.53 -3.46
C ASN A 211 9.45 -5.48 -3.97
N ARG A 212 9.04 -4.52 -3.13
CA ARG A 212 8.18 -3.41 -3.57
C ARG A 212 8.88 -2.56 -4.60
N ALA A 213 10.16 -2.26 -4.43
CA ALA A 213 10.93 -1.53 -5.44
C ALA A 213 10.92 -2.25 -6.81
N LEU A 214 11.03 -3.59 -6.82
CA LEU A 214 10.92 -4.42 -8.02
C LEU A 214 9.55 -4.29 -8.69
N ARG A 215 8.47 -4.42 -7.93
CA ARG A 215 7.10 -4.33 -8.45
C ARG A 215 6.78 -2.95 -9.00
N GLU A 216 7.19 -1.90 -8.30
CA GLU A 216 7.03 -0.51 -8.75
C GLU A 216 7.83 -0.25 -10.04
N ALA A 217 9.08 -0.72 -10.12
CA ALA A 217 9.87 -0.62 -11.34
C ALA A 217 9.20 -1.33 -12.53
N ALA A 218 8.68 -2.54 -12.31
CA ALA A 218 7.98 -3.32 -13.32
C ALA A 218 6.69 -2.63 -13.78
N TYR A 219 5.90 -2.08 -12.84
CA TYR A 219 4.70 -1.29 -13.15
C TYR A 219 5.03 -0.05 -13.98
N GLN A 220 6.05 0.71 -13.60
CA GLN A 220 6.41 1.92 -14.32
C GLN A 220 6.94 1.62 -15.74
N LYS A 221 7.64 0.49 -15.91
CA LYS A 221 8.03 0.00 -17.24
C LYS A 221 6.80 -0.26 -18.14
N THR A 222 5.73 -0.87 -17.61
CA THR A 222 4.52 -1.12 -18.40
C THR A 222 3.75 0.17 -18.71
N VAL A 223 3.68 1.11 -17.78
CA VAL A 223 3.08 2.44 -18.01
C VAL A 223 3.84 3.19 -19.09
N ASN A 224 5.17 3.23 -19.02
CA ASN A 224 6.02 3.90 -20.01
C ASN A 224 5.87 3.26 -21.40
N ALA A 225 5.82 1.93 -21.49
CA ALA A 225 5.56 1.23 -22.74
C ALA A 225 4.19 1.58 -23.32
N THR A 226 3.15 1.64 -22.48
CA THR A 226 1.78 1.99 -22.90
C THR A 226 1.70 3.43 -23.42
N ASN A 227 2.34 4.38 -22.71
CA ASN A 227 2.40 5.77 -23.11
C ASN A 227 3.17 5.98 -24.42
N ALA A 228 4.26 5.25 -24.63
CA ALA A 228 5.01 5.27 -25.88
C ALA A 228 4.14 4.83 -27.06
N VAL A 229 3.37 3.73 -26.90
CA VAL A 229 2.44 3.27 -27.94
C VAL A 229 1.34 4.30 -28.21
N ALA A 230 0.75 4.88 -27.16
CA ALA A 230 -0.26 5.93 -27.30
C ALA A 230 0.29 7.15 -28.06
N GLY A 231 1.54 7.56 -27.80
CA GLY A 231 2.20 8.66 -28.51
C GLY A 231 2.42 8.38 -30.01
N VAL A 232 2.78 7.14 -30.36
CA VAL A 232 2.92 6.72 -31.77
C VAL A 232 1.56 6.75 -32.48
N ILE A 233 0.51 6.22 -31.84
CA ILE A 233 -0.86 6.24 -32.38
C ILE A 233 -1.34 7.67 -32.59
N GLY A 234 -1.17 8.55 -31.59
CA GLY A 234 -1.56 9.95 -31.70
C GLY A 234 -0.82 10.68 -32.84
N SER A 235 0.47 10.41 -33.00
CA SER A 235 1.28 10.97 -34.10
C SER A 235 0.83 10.47 -35.47
N ALA A 236 0.46 9.19 -35.58
CA ALA A 236 -0.08 8.62 -36.81
C ALA A 236 -1.44 9.22 -37.18
N GLN A 237 -2.35 9.37 -36.20
CA GLN A 237 -3.65 10.00 -36.39
C GLN A 237 -3.51 11.46 -36.85
N ALA A 238 -2.59 12.22 -36.25
CA ALA A 238 -2.32 13.60 -36.66
C ALA A 238 -1.82 13.68 -38.13
N ARG A 239 -0.96 12.75 -38.56
CA ARG A 239 -0.50 12.68 -39.96
C ARG A 239 -1.64 12.34 -40.92
N VAL A 240 -2.51 11.40 -40.56
CA VAL A 240 -3.69 11.05 -41.38
C VAL A 240 -4.63 12.25 -41.54
N GLN A 241 -4.88 12.99 -40.46
CA GLN A 241 -5.69 14.22 -40.51
C GLN A 241 -5.05 15.32 -41.37
N GLN A 242 -3.73 15.50 -41.28
CA GLN A 242 -3.00 16.44 -42.14
C GLN A 242 -3.06 16.04 -43.62
N LEU A 243 -2.98 14.75 -43.94
CA LEU A 243 -3.12 14.26 -45.31
C LEU A 243 -4.55 14.44 -45.83
N GLY A 244 -5.57 14.13 -45.00
CA GLY A 244 -6.97 14.34 -45.35
C GLY A 244 -7.30 15.81 -45.63
N THR A 245 -6.82 16.73 -44.80
CA THR A 245 -7.01 18.18 -45.01
C THR A 245 -6.28 18.70 -46.25
N LYS A 246 -5.09 18.18 -46.57
CA LYS A 246 -4.40 18.51 -47.83
C LYS A 246 -5.16 18.00 -49.04
N ALA A 247 -5.66 16.77 -49.02
CA ALA A 247 -6.44 16.18 -50.12
C ALA A 247 -7.74 16.97 -50.40
N LEU A 248 -8.46 17.37 -49.35
CA LEU A 248 -9.67 18.20 -49.51
C LEU A 248 -9.37 19.58 -50.11
N ARG A 249 -8.24 20.20 -49.75
CA ARG A 249 -7.81 21.48 -50.35
C ARG A 249 -7.48 21.34 -51.84
N SER A 250 -6.83 20.26 -52.25
CA SER A 250 -6.53 20.02 -53.68
C SER A 250 -7.80 19.81 -54.52
N VAL A 251 -8.81 19.11 -53.98
CA VAL A 251 -10.10 18.93 -54.67
C VAL A 251 -10.84 20.26 -54.82
N GLY A 252 -10.83 21.11 -53.79
CA GLY A 252 -11.45 22.43 -53.84
C GLY A 252 -10.81 23.40 -54.86
N GLN A 253 -9.52 23.25 -55.15
CA GLN A 253 -8.84 24.06 -56.18
C GLN A 253 -9.25 23.63 -57.60
N LEU A 254 -9.42 22.33 -57.85
CA LEU A 254 -9.90 21.82 -59.15
C LEU A 254 -11.31 22.35 -59.47
N GLY A 255 -12.18 22.48 -58.47
CA GLY A 255 -13.54 23.01 -58.68
C GLY A 255 -13.61 24.51 -59.03
N LYS A 256 -12.55 25.29 -58.78
CA LYS A 256 -12.52 26.74 -59.10
C LYS A 256 -12.02 27.05 -60.51
N SER A 257 -11.32 26.14 -61.18
CA SER A 257 -10.78 26.38 -62.52
C SER A 257 -11.78 26.12 -63.65
N SER A 258 -13.00 25.70 -63.34
CA SER A 258 -14.06 25.43 -64.32
C SER A 258 -15.14 26.52 -64.36
N ALA A 259 -14.92 27.68 -63.74
CA ALA A 259 -15.81 28.82 -63.94
C ALA A 259 -15.69 29.26 -65.41
N PRO A 260 -16.78 29.17 -66.22
CA PRO A 260 -16.73 29.59 -67.60
C PRO A 260 -16.35 31.08 -67.69
N PRO A 261 -15.56 31.49 -68.70
CA PRO A 261 -15.20 32.89 -68.88
C PRO A 261 -16.47 33.73 -68.96
N ALA A 262 -16.50 34.82 -68.19
CA ALA A 262 -17.63 35.74 -68.19
C ALA A 262 -17.89 36.20 -69.64
N PRO A 263 -19.14 36.17 -70.13
CA PRO A 263 -19.47 36.60 -71.47
C PRO A 263 -19.04 38.07 -71.62
N GLY A 264 -18.16 38.33 -72.58
CA GLY A 264 -17.67 39.68 -72.88
C GLY A 264 -18.84 40.57 -73.28
N MET A 265 -19.03 41.67 -72.54
CA MET A 265 -19.90 42.76 -72.96
C MET A 265 -19.11 43.58 -73.99
N SER A 266 -19.42 43.34 -75.27
CA SER A 266 -19.13 44.23 -76.39
C SER A 266 -20.31 45.16 -76.64
#